data_AF-A0A085ZWB8-F1
#
_entry.id   AF-A0A085ZWB8-F1
#
_cell.length_a   1.000
_cell.length_b   1.000
_cell.length_c   1.000
_cell.angle_alpha   90.00
_cell.angle_beta   90.00
_cell.angle_gamma   90.00
#
_symmetry.space_group_name_H-M   'P 1'
#
loop_
_entity.id
_entity.type
_entity.pdbx_description
1 polymer ?
#
loop_
_entity_poly.entity_id
_entity_poly.type
_entity_poly.pdbx_seq_one_letter_code
_entity_poly.pdbx_strand_id
1 'polypeptide(L)'
;MTRQLKLAIVLLVTVASMGVNAQKKTTAKPTKPSTENKTAKPTKQETMDWIAGKMKENLATYNDRTFVSYKDGIFVYRSNYGINKFCEYSYDMNKVTGMKNEYSDFFVSGNNQLFAHCDYDRAGEGNYYNYISISGPNYNKYRSPFNFGTDQALVERLEKAFKTLVEYNSTKKGADEKF
;
A
#
# COMPACT_ATOMS: atom_id res chain seq x y z
N MET A 1 29.57 36.89 19.45
CA MET A 1 28.52 36.85 20.49
C MET A 1 27.45 35.87 20.05
N THR A 2 27.17 34.84 20.85
CA THR A 2 26.25 33.76 20.49
C THR A 2 24.99 33.87 21.34
N ARG A 3 23.80 33.99 20.73
CA ARG A 3 22.52 34.02 21.47
C ARG A 3 21.80 32.69 21.34
N GLN A 4 21.88 31.89 22.41
CA GLN A 4 21.00 30.76 22.67
C GLN A 4 19.63 31.28 23.13
N LEU A 5 18.54 30.88 22.48
CA LEU A 5 17.19 31.17 22.96
C LEU A 5 16.63 29.93 23.68
N LYS A 6 16.55 29.98 25.02
CA LYS A 6 15.77 29.03 25.81
C LYS A 6 14.36 29.58 25.98
N LEU A 7 13.34 28.77 25.71
CA LEU A 7 11.99 29.00 26.19
C LEU A 7 11.37 27.66 26.59
N ALA A 8 11.13 27.52 27.89
CA ALA A 8 10.32 26.45 28.47
C ALA A 8 9.30 27.13 29.37
N ILE A 9 8.02 26.85 29.17
CA ILE A 9 6.96 27.20 30.11
C ILE A 9 6.06 25.97 30.26
N VAL A 10 6.07 25.41 31.46
CA VAL A 10 5.07 24.45 31.95
C VAL A 10 4.05 25.26 32.75
N LEU A 11 2.76 24.95 32.61
CA LEU A 11 1.82 25.22 33.70
C LEU A 11 0.76 24.12 33.77
N LEU A 12 0.70 23.46 34.92
CA LEU A 12 -0.40 22.55 35.28
C LEU A 12 -1.62 23.38 35.71
N VAL A 13 -2.82 22.84 35.48
CA VAL A 13 -4.03 23.29 36.16
C VAL A 13 -4.62 22.12 36.94
N THR A 14 -4.39 22.13 38.25
CA THR A 14 -5.10 21.29 39.22
C THR A 14 -6.41 21.96 39.61
N VAL A 15 -7.52 21.20 39.61
CA VAL A 15 -8.76 21.61 40.29
C VAL A 15 -9.21 20.51 41.27
N ALA A 16 -9.04 20.81 42.54
CA ALA A 16 -9.74 20.24 43.69
C ALA A 16 -10.50 21.42 44.36
N SER A 17 -11.56 21.32 45.16
CA SER A 17 -12.53 20.28 45.55
C SER A 17 -13.75 21.03 46.17
N MET A 18 -14.84 20.50 46.74
CA MET A 18 -15.29 19.18 47.22
C MET A 18 -16.78 18.94 46.86
N GLY A 19 -17.34 17.79 47.24
CA GLY A 19 -18.79 17.54 47.21
C GLY A 19 -19.17 16.22 47.87
N VAL A 20 -19.07 16.14 49.20
CA VAL A 20 -19.42 14.92 49.95
C VAL A 20 -20.93 14.80 50.12
N ASN A 21 -21.51 13.67 49.74
CA ASN A 21 -22.71 13.16 50.40
C ASN A 21 -22.72 11.63 50.39
N ALA A 22 -22.90 11.01 51.56
CA ALA A 22 -22.78 9.57 51.74
C ALA A 22 -24.17 8.92 51.84
N GLN A 23 -24.51 8.00 50.92
CA GLN A 23 -25.68 7.15 51.11
C GLN A 23 -25.57 5.76 50.44
N LYS A 24 -25.49 4.73 51.32
CA LYS A 24 -25.88 3.31 51.16
C LYS A 24 -25.51 2.51 49.89
N LYS A 25 -24.59 1.55 50.11
CA LYS A 25 -24.56 0.15 49.59
C LYS A 25 -25.17 -0.14 48.21
N THR A 26 -24.30 -0.40 47.24
CA THR A 26 -24.32 -1.64 46.42
C THR A 26 -22.93 -1.93 45.86
N THR A 27 -22.53 -3.21 45.84
CA THR A 27 -21.20 -3.63 45.40
C THR A 27 -21.14 -3.72 43.87
N ALA A 28 -21.01 -2.57 43.21
CA ALA A 28 -20.78 -2.53 41.76
C ALA A 28 -19.35 -3.00 41.44
N LYS A 29 -19.25 -4.14 40.76
CA LYS A 29 -18.00 -4.69 40.23
C LYS A 29 -17.34 -3.65 39.31
N PRO A 30 -16.03 -3.36 39.41
CA PRO A 30 -15.39 -2.39 38.55
C PRO A 30 -15.30 -2.94 37.12
N THR A 31 -16.25 -2.56 36.27
CA THR A 31 -16.19 -2.81 34.83
C THR A 31 -15.06 -1.96 34.26
N LYS A 32 -13.87 -2.54 34.19
CA LYS A 32 -12.69 -1.98 33.51
C LYS A 32 -13.12 -1.54 32.10
N PRO A 33 -12.83 -0.30 31.65
CA PRO A 33 -13.06 0.07 30.27
C PRO A 33 -12.26 -0.86 29.38
N SER A 34 -12.95 -1.69 28.59
CA SER A 34 -12.32 -2.49 27.55
C SER A 34 -12.10 -1.64 26.32
N THR A 35 -11.23 -0.63 26.42
CA THR A 35 -10.52 -0.09 25.27
C THR A 35 -9.39 -1.05 24.89
N GLU A 36 -9.76 -2.29 24.55
CA GLU A 36 -9.00 -3.07 23.59
C GLU A 36 -9.07 -2.29 22.28
N ASN A 37 -8.04 -1.47 22.04
CA ASN A 37 -7.80 -0.85 20.77
C ASN A 37 -7.32 -1.96 19.81
N LYS A 38 -8.24 -2.83 19.39
CA LYS A 38 -8.03 -3.74 18.27
C LYS A 38 -7.77 -2.87 17.07
N THR A 39 -6.51 -2.76 16.68
CA THR A 39 -6.08 -2.11 15.46
C THR A 39 -6.90 -2.73 14.32
N ALA A 40 -7.83 -1.95 13.78
CA ALA A 40 -8.71 -2.43 12.73
C ALA A 40 -7.85 -2.86 11.52
N LYS A 41 -8.24 -3.94 10.84
CA LYS A 41 -7.60 -4.33 9.58
C LYS A 41 -7.74 -3.17 8.59
N PRO A 42 -6.66 -2.70 7.94
CA PRO A 42 -6.73 -1.59 7.00
C PRO A 42 -7.71 -1.94 5.87
N THR A 43 -8.52 -0.97 5.45
CA THR A 43 -9.48 -1.15 4.36
C THR A 43 -8.82 -1.53 3.05
N LYS A 44 -9.61 -1.99 2.07
CA LYS A 44 -9.12 -2.26 0.71
C LYS A 44 -8.41 -1.03 0.11
N GLN A 45 -9.00 0.15 0.26
CA GLN A 45 -8.42 1.38 -0.29
C GLN A 45 -7.10 1.75 0.39
N GLU A 46 -7.05 1.77 1.73
CA GLU A 46 -5.79 2.02 2.46
C GLU A 46 -4.69 1.02 2.11
N THR A 47 -5.05 -0.25 1.88
CA THR A 47 -4.12 -1.30 1.44
C THR A 47 -3.56 -0.99 0.04
N MET A 48 -4.42 -0.61 -0.92
CA MET A 48 -4.00 -0.24 -2.28
C MET A 48 -3.17 1.06 -2.28
N ASP A 49 -3.57 2.07 -1.52
CA ASP A 49 -2.86 3.36 -1.42
C ASP A 49 -1.45 3.18 -0.85
N TRP A 50 -1.31 2.35 0.18
CA TRP A 50 -0.01 2.02 0.75
C TRP A 50 0.88 1.25 -0.24
N ILE A 51 0.33 0.26 -0.94
CA ILE A 51 1.04 -0.50 -1.99
C ILE A 51 1.49 0.45 -3.12
N ALA A 52 0.60 1.30 -3.63
CA ALA A 52 0.90 2.27 -4.68
C ALA A 52 1.98 3.28 -4.25
N GLY A 53 1.93 3.76 -3.01
CA GLY A 53 2.96 4.61 -2.42
C GLY A 53 4.34 3.93 -2.46
N LYS A 54 4.43 2.66 -2.04
CA LYS A 54 5.68 1.90 -2.05
C LYS A 54 6.15 1.53 -3.45
N MET A 55 5.26 1.19 -4.36
CA MET A 55 5.58 1.02 -5.78
C MET A 55 6.17 2.29 -6.39
N LYS A 56 5.58 3.47 -6.10
CA LYS A 56 6.09 4.77 -6.57
C LYS A 56 7.47 5.10 -6.01
N GLU A 57 7.67 4.91 -4.70
CA GLU A 57 8.96 5.14 -4.03
C GLU A 57 10.08 4.24 -4.58
N ASN A 58 9.75 3.05 -5.10
CA ASN A 58 10.70 2.02 -5.48
C ASN A 58 10.64 1.65 -6.98
N LEU A 59 10.15 2.52 -7.86
CA LEU A 59 10.29 2.32 -9.31
C LEU A 59 11.77 2.23 -9.66
N ALA A 60 12.18 1.16 -10.34
CA ALA A 60 13.59 0.96 -10.66
C ALA A 60 14.05 1.95 -11.73
N THR A 61 15.21 2.57 -11.54
CA THR A 61 15.80 3.57 -12.45
C THR A 61 16.24 3.00 -13.81
N TYR A 62 16.35 1.68 -13.94
CA TYR A 62 16.56 1.03 -15.23
C TYR A 62 15.43 1.38 -16.19
N ASN A 63 15.79 1.80 -17.41
CA ASN A 63 14.84 2.25 -18.44
C ASN A 63 14.01 3.48 -18.05
N ASP A 64 14.62 4.44 -17.34
CA ASP A 64 14.09 5.77 -16.96
C ASP A 64 12.64 5.74 -16.47
N ARG A 65 12.31 4.77 -15.61
CA ARG A 65 10.91 4.58 -15.20
C ARG A 65 10.42 5.74 -14.36
N THR A 66 9.25 6.25 -14.74
CA THR A 66 8.64 7.42 -14.13
C THR A 66 7.21 7.11 -13.74
N PHE A 67 6.83 7.51 -12.53
CA PHE A 67 5.45 7.47 -12.08
C PHE A 67 4.62 8.48 -12.89
N VAL A 68 3.49 8.02 -13.45
CA VAL A 68 2.57 8.87 -14.23
C VAL A 68 1.36 9.25 -13.37
N SER A 69 0.64 8.26 -12.85
CA SER A 69 -0.57 8.49 -12.06
C SER A 69 -0.92 7.30 -11.16
N TYR A 70 -1.76 7.55 -10.16
CA TYR A 70 -2.44 6.52 -9.40
C TYR A 70 -3.84 7.01 -9.07
N LYS A 71 -4.87 6.25 -9.45
CA LYS A 71 -6.28 6.58 -9.20
C LYS A 71 -7.14 5.31 -9.27
N ASP A 72 -8.16 5.20 -8.42
CA ASP A 72 -9.18 4.14 -8.46
C ASP A 72 -8.61 2.69 -8.47
N GLY A 73 -7.44 2.48 -7.85
CA GLY A 73 -6.72 1.21 -7.82
C GLY A 73 -5.80 0.95 -9.03
N ILE A 74 -5.75 1.85 -10.01
CA ILE A 74 -4.90 1.75 -11.21
C ILE A 74 -3.64 2.57 -11.01
N PHE A 75 -2.49 1.90 -10.94
CA PHE A 75 -1.15 2.50 -10.88
C PHE A 75 -0.53 2.55 -12.27
N VAL A 76 -0.13 3.74 -12.73
CA VAL A 76 0.45 3.95 -14.06
C VAL A 76 1.89 4.43 -13.95
N TYR A 77 2.80 3.76 -14.64
CA TYR A 77 4.18 4.20 -14.83
C TYR A 77 4.59 4.11 -16.30
N ARG A 78 5.53 4.96 -16.70
CA ARG A 78 6.12 4.97 -18.03
C ARG A 78 7.53 4.38 -17.96
N SER A 79 7.95 3.65 -18.98
CA SER A 79 9.32 3.12 -19.14
C SER A 79 9.87 3.51 -20.51
N ASN A 80 11.09 4.04 -20.54
CA ASN A 80 11.85 4.31 -21.76
C ASN A 80 12.36 2.99 -22.38
N TYR A 81 12.31 2.84 -23.70
CA TYR A 81 12.95 1.72 -24.42
C TYR A 81 13.83 2.17 -25.62
N GLY A 82 14.03 3.47 -25.80
CA GLY A 82 14.87 4.03 -26.85
C GLY A 82 14.78 5.56 -26.90
N ILE A 83 15.59 6.20 -27.74
CA ILE A 83 15.63 7.68 -27.82
C ILE A 83 14.22 8.25 -28.05
N ASN A 84 13.67 8.91 -27.03
CA ASN A 84 12.30 9.43 -26.97
C ASN A 84 11.21 8.40 -27.31
N LYS A 85 11.35 7.16 -26.83
CA LYS A 85 10.37 6.07 -27.04
C LYS A 85 9.98 5.41 -25.73
N PHE A 86 8.68 5.29 -25.49
CA PHE A 86 8.11 4.94 -24.21
C PHE A 86 7.00 3.88 -24.30
N CYS A 87 6.93 3.05 -23.27
CA CYS A 87 5.76 2.22 -22.98
C CYS A 87 5.14 2.67 -21.65
N GLU A 88 3.83 2.91 -21.66
CA GLU A 88 3.03 3.13 -20.46
C GLU A 88 2.45 1.81 -19.99
N TYR A 89 2.61 1.55 -18.70
CA TYR A 89 2.19 0.35 -18.01
C TYR A 89 1.14 0.71 -16.96
N SER A 90 -0.06 0.16 -17.11
CA SER A 90 -1.18 0.32 -16.18
C SER A 90 -1.39 -0.96 -15.41
N TYR A 91 -1.21 -0.91 -14.09
CA TYR A 91 -1.41 -2.02 -13.16
C TYR A 91 -2.66 -1.81 -12.32
N ASP A 92 -3.65 -2.67 -12.49
CA ASP A 92 -4.97 -2.62 -11.85
C ASP A 92 -5.01 -3.53 -10.63
N MET A 93 -4.87 -2.93 -9.44
CA MET A 93 -4.86 -3.64 -8.16
C MET A 93 -6.20 -4.29 -7.81
N ASN A 94 -7.31 -3.91 -8.47
CA ASN A 94 -8.60 -4.59 -8.26
C ASN A 94 -8.67 -5.97 -8.92
N LYS A 95 -7.78 -6.26 -9.87
CA LYS A 95 -7.69 -7.55 -10.56
C LYS A 95 -6.72 -8.54 -9.90
N VAL A 96 -6.04 -8.13 -8.83
CA VAL A 96 -5.12 -8.98 -8.07
C VAL A 96 -5.91 -10.09 -7.37
N THR A 97 -5.80 -11.32 -7.85
CA THR A 97 -6.56 -12.49 -7.34
C THR A 97 -5.67 -13.62 -6.83
N GLY A 98 -4.36 -13.52 -7.01
CA GLY A 98 -3.43 -14.53 -6.54
C GLY A 98 -2.03 -13.98 -6.30
N MET A 99 -1.22 -14.79 -5.63
CA MET A 99 0.19 -14.50 -5.38
C MET A 99 0.94 -15.82 -5.28
N LYS A 100 2.18 -15.86 -5.78
CA LYS A 100 3.04 -17.04 -5.76
C LYS A 100 4.48 -16.62 -5.49
N ASN A 101 5.17 -17.36 -4.62
CA ASN A 101 6.58 -17.17 -4.39
C ASN A 101 7.35 -18.07 -5.37
N GLU A 102 8.24 -17.48 -6.18
CA GLU A 102 9.12 -18.18 -7.11
C GLU A 102 10.55 -17.71 -6.86
N TYR A 103 11.43 -18.63 -6.47
CA TYR A 103 12.79 -18.33 -6.00
C TYR A 103 12.77 -17.33 -4.82
N SER A 104 13.61 -16.30 -4.85
CA SER A 104 13.68 -15.22 -3.86
C SER A 104 12.75 -14.04 -4.17
N ASP A 105 11.70 -14.25 -4.95
CA ASP A 105 10.76 -13.22 -5.40
C ASP A 105 9.30 -13.69 -5.19
N PHE A 106 8.39 -12.74 -4.97
CA PHE A 106 6.96 -12.99 -5.04
C PHE A 106 6.34 -12.30 -6.26
N PHE A 107 5.53 -13.07 -6.96
CA PHE A 107 4.75 -12.66 -8.12
C PHE A 107 3.31 -12.48 -7.70
N VAL A 108 2.68 -11.41 -8.17
CA VAL A 108 1.25 -11.15 -8.01
C VAL A 108 0.56 -11.51 -9.32
N SER A 109 -0.62 -12.14 -9.25
CA SER A 109 -1.37 -12.62 -10.40
C SER A 109 -2.82 -12.14 -10.42
N GLY A 110 -3.35 -11.98 -11.63
CA GLY A 110 -4.67 -11.43 -11.88
C GLY A 110 -4.99 -11.36 -13.37
N ASN A 111 -6.21 -11.72 -13.77
CA ASN A 111 -6.59 -11.75 -15.19
C ASN A 111 -6.57 -10.34 -15.80
N ASN A 112 -5.73 -10.09 -16.79
CA ASN A 112 -5.52 -8.79 -17.43
C ASN A 112 -5.23 -7.66 -16.42
N GLN A 113 -4.47 -7.96 -15.35
CA GLN A 113 -4.13 -7.00 -14.29
C GLN A 113 -3.08 -5.95 -14.74
N LEU A 114 -2.21 -6.30 -15.69
CA LEU A 114 -1.20 -5.40 -16.23
C LEU A 114 -1.49 -5.18 -17.72
N PHE A 115 -1.61 -3.93 -18.13
CA PHE A 115 -1.69 -3.53 -19.54
C PHE A 115 -0.45 -2.71 -19.89
N ALA A 116 0.09 -2.91 -21.10
CA ALA A 116 1.19 -2.15 -21.65
C ALA A 116 0.83 -1.62 -23.04
N HIS A 117 1.03 -0.32 -23.24
CA HIS A 117 0.86 0.37 -24.53
C HIS A 117 2.13 1.18 -24.82
N CYS A 118 2.73 0.97 -25.98
CA CYS A 118 3.97 1.62 -26.41
C CYS A 118 3.71 2.60 -27.57
N ASP A 119 4.58 3.59 -27.76
CA ASP A 119 4.42 4.63 -28.80
C ASP A 119 4.31 4.09 -30.26
N TYR A 120 4.61 2.80 -30.50
CA TYR A 120 4.41 2.14 -31.80
C TYR A 120 3.08 1.37 -31.93
N ASP A 121 2.37 1.12 -30.83
CA ASP A 121 1.06 0.46 -30.83
C ASP A 121 0.01 1.45 -31.33
N ARG A 122 -1.00 1.01 -32.08
CA ARG A 122 -2.08 1.93 -32.49
C ARG A 122 -2.99 2.27 -31.31
N ALA A 123 -3.77 3.34 -31.42
CA ALA A 123 -4.76 3.69 -30.42
C ALA A 123 -5.73 2.53 -30.15
N GLY A 124 -5.75 2.05 -28.90
CA GLY A 124 -6.55 0.89 -28.48
C GLY A 124 -5.86 -0.47 -28.61
N GLU A 125 -4.66 -0.54 -29.21
CA GLU A 125 -3.81 -1.73 -29.22
C GLU A 125 -2.87 -1.73 -28.00
N GLY A 126 -2.35 -2.91 -27.63
CA GLY A 126 -1.45 -3.08 -26.51
C GLY A 126 -1.45 -4.52 -26.00
N ASN A 127 -0.66 -4.80 -24.97
CA ASN A 127 -0.45 -6.14 -24.45
C ASN A 127 -0.97 -6.27 -23.01
N TYR A 128 -1.74 -7.32 -22.75
CA TYR A 128 -2.16 -7.69 -21.39
C TYR A 128 -1.28 -8.80 -20.81
N TYR A 129 -0.99 -8.71 -19.51
CA TYR A 129 -0.23 -9.70 -18.76
C TYR A 129 -0.95 -10.06 -17.46
N ASN A 130 -0.91 -11.34 -17.12
CA ASN A 130 -1.60 -11.90 -15.96
C ASN A 130 -0.74 -11.97 -14.69
N TYR A 131 0.54 -11.56 -14.77
CA TYR A 131 1.54 -11.73 -13.72
C TYR A 131 2.52 -10.55 -13.70
N ILE A 132 2.95 -10.17 -12.51
CA ILE A 132 3.98 -9.15 -12.29
C ILE A 132 4.91 -9.57 -11.14
N SER A 133 6.22 -9.40 -11.33
CA SER A 133 7.23 -9.54 -10.25
C SER A 133 7.19 -8.27 -9.40
N ILE A 134 7.21 -8.42 -8.08
CA ILE A 134 7.21 -7.28 -7.16
C ILE A 134 8.58 -7.07 -6.52
N SER A 135 9.19 -8.11 -5.95
CA SER A 135 10.33 -7.99 -5.01
C SER A 135 11.72 -8.32 -5.58
N GLY A 136 11.81 -8.90 -6.78
CA GLY A 136 13.00 -9.62 -7.22
C GLY A 136 14.09 -8.77 -7.88
N PRO A 137 15.34 -8.78 -7.36
CA PRO A 137 16.53 -8.44 -8.14
C PRO A 137 16.78 -9.59 -9.13
N ASN A 138 16.41 -9.39 -10.39
CA ASN A 138 16.18 -10.51 -11.29
C ASN A 138 17.48 -11.10 -11.89
N TYR A 139 17.88 -12.29 -11.44
CA TYR A 139 18.97 -13.07 -12.03
C TYR A 139 18.68 -13.62 -13.44
N ASN A 140 17.43 -13.56 -13.93
CA ASN A 140 17.06 -13.90 -15.31
C ASN A 140 15.77 -13.19 -15.77
N LYS A 141 15.82 -11.87 -16.02
CA LYS A 141 15.06 -11.07 -17.02
C LYS A 141 15.00 -9.58 -16.60
N TYR A 142 15.37 -8.68 -17.51
CA TYR A 142 15.43 -7.23 -17.35
C TYR A 142 14.05 -6.51 -17.23
N ARG A 143 13.10 -7.06 -16.45
CA ARG A 143 11.68 -6.64 -16.47
C ARG A 143 10.98 -6.54 -15.10
N SER A 144 11.65 -6.70 -13.96
CA SER A 144 11.02 -6.31 -12.68
C SER A 144 10.81 -4.78 -12.71
N PRO A 145 9.59 -4.24 -12.49
CA PRO A 145 9.32 -2.80 -12.53
C PRO A 145 9.97 -2.06 -11.36
N PHE A 146 10.07 -2.73 -10.22
CA PHE A 146 10.40 -2.16 -8.93
C PHE A 146 11.74 -2.69 -8.42
N ASN A 147 12.39 -1.91 -7.56
CA ASN A 147 13.62 -2.27 -6.87
C ASN A 147 13.46 -1.98 -5.38
N PHE A 148 12.75 -2.86 -4.66
CA PHE A 148 12.68 -2.86 -3.19
C PHE A 148 13.98 -3.41 -2.55
N GLY A 149 15.12 -3.18 -3.19
CA GLY A 149 16.38 -3.89 -2.96
C GLY A 149 16.80 -3.92 -1.49
N THR A 150 17.21 -5.12 -1.04
CA THR A 150 17.70 -5.47 0.30
C THR A 150 16.81 -5.18 1.52
N ASP A 151 15.78 -4.33 1.45
CA ASP A 151 14.81 -4.13 2.55
C ASP A 151 13.81 -5.30 2.63
N GLN A 152 14.28 -6.41 3.19
CA GLN A 152 13.47 -7.61 3.43
C GLN A 152 12.25 -7.31 4.32
N ALA A 153 12.37 -6.37 5.27
CA ALA A 153 11.25 -5.98 6.12
C ALA A 153 10.15 -5.26 5.31
N LEU A 154 10.49 -4.47 4.29
CA LEU A 154 9.53 -3.92 3.34
C LEU A 154 8.95 -5.01 2.42
N VAL A 155 9.77 -5.93 1.91
CA VAL A 155 9.30 -7.06 1.09
C VAL A 155 8.27 -7.91 1.84
N GLU A 156 8.53 -8.29 3.10
CA GLU A 156 7.56 -9.00 3.94
C GLU A 156 6.26 -8.22 4.17
N ARG A 157 6.35 -6.90 4.37
CA ARG A 157 5.17 -6.03 4.56
C ARG A 157 4.35 -5.93 3.28
N LEU A 158 5.00 -5.83 2.12
CA LEU A 158 4.36 -5.88 0.80
C LEU A 158 3.69 -7.24 0.57
N GLU A 159 4.36 -8.35 0.87
CA GLU A 159 3.79 -9.69 0.73
C GLU A 159 2.52 -9.86 1.61
N LYS A 160 2.53 -9.32 2.84
CA LYS A 160 1.36 -9.28 3.75
C LYS A 160 0.24 -8.37 3.21
N ALA A 161 0.59 -7.22 2.62
CA ALA A 161 -0.37 -6.30 2.01
C ALA A 161 -1.01 -6.89 0.75
N PHE A 162 -0.24 -7.55 -0.12
CA PHE A 162 -0.76 -8.24 -1.31
C PHE A 162 -1.62 -9.46 -0.96
N LYS A 163 -1.25 -10.26 0.06
CA LYS A 163 -2.15 -11.30 0.62
C LYS A 163 -3.49 -10.69 1.07
N THR A 164 -3.43 -9.57 1.80
CA THR A 164 -4.63 -8.83 2.23
C THR A 164 -5.48 -8.30 1.06
N LEU A 165 -4.84 -7.81 -0.01
CA LEU A 165 -5.52 -7.35 -1.22
C LEU A 165 -6.18 -8.52 -1.99
N VAL A 166 -5.52 -9.68 -2.07
CA VAL A 166 -6.11 -10.91 -2.64
C VAL A 166 -7.34 -11.34 -1.85
N GLU A 167 -7.33 -11.26 -0.51
CA GLU A 167 -8.52 -11.50 0.31
C GLU A 167 -9.66 -10.52 -0.04
N TYR A 168 -9.37 -9.22 -0.17
CA TYR A 168 -10.36 -8.21 -0.53
C TYR A 168 -10.93 -8.35 -1.95
N ASN A 169 -10.16 -8.88 -2.90
CA ASN A 169 -10.61 -9.12 -4.28
C ASN A 169 -11.26 -10.51 -4.46
N SER A 170 -11.01 -11.47 -3.57
CA SER A 170 -11.58 -12.83 -3.63
C SER A 170 -12.87 -12.99 -2.83
N THR A 171 -13.14 -12.12 -1.85
CA THR A 171 -14.49 -11.96 -1.30
C THR A 171 -15.43 -11.54 -2.44
N LYS A 172 -16.28 -12.47 -2.89
CA LYS A 172 -17.41 -12.19 -3.79
C LYS A 172 -18.10 -10.93 -3.28
N LYS A 173 -18.25 -9.91 -4.15
CA LYS A 173 -18.90 -8.63 -3.85
C LYS A 173 -20.05 -8.85 -2.88
N GLY A 174 -19.96 -8.25 -1.68
CA GLY A 174 -21.10 -8.19 -0.78
C GLY A 174 -22.26 -7.54 -1.52
N ALA A 175 -23.49 -8.02 -1.29
CA ALA A 175 -24.66 -7.63 -2.08
C ALA A 175 -25.01 -6.12 -2.01
N ASP A 176 -24.33 -5.37 -1.15
CA ASP A 176 -24.59 -3.97 -0.82
C ASP A 176 -23.54 -2.95 -1.34
N GLU A 177 -22.49 -3.39 -2.05
CA GLU A 177 -21.60 -2.45 -2.77
C GLU A 177 -22.28 -1.94 -4.05
N LYS A 178 -23.06 -0.85 -3.90
CA LYS A 178 -23.64 -0.10 -5.01
C LYS A 178 -22.56 0.67 -5.78
N PHE A 179 -22.74 0.70 -7.10
CA PHE A 179 -21.95 1.46 -8.07
C PHE A 179 -22.14 2.97 -7.92
#